data_AF-A0A5C9BV00-F1
#
_entry.id   AF-A0A5C9BV00-F1
#
_cell.length_a   1.000
_cell.length_b   1.000
_cell.length_c   1.000
_cell.angle_alpha   90.00
_cell.angle_beta   90.00
_cell.angle_gamma   90.00
#
_symmetry.space_group_name_H-M   'P 1'
#
loop_
_entity.id
_entity.type
_entity.pdbx_description
1 polymer ?
#
loop_
_entity_poly.entity_id
_entity_poly.type
_entity_poly.pdbx_seq_one_letter_code
_entity_poly.pdbx_strand_id
1 'polypeptide(L)'
;MGPWNTDQINQARRVRFSKVLDFIGAYHKVDREYEPLDPGRKSIRVQVGYQGRDFRFILTGEKFVNELLPDGTPNRGGGGAVDFVRHITGLGFVQAVKICLDAAEDGIGGVG
;
A
#
# COMPACT_ATOMS: atom_id res chain seq x y z
N MET A 1 -2.06 -11.06 19.06
CA MET A 1 -1.13 -11.63 18.06
C MET A 1 -1.96 -12.48 17.12
N GLY A 2 -1.91 -12.22 15.81
CA GLY A 2 -2.50 -13.14 14.83
C GLY A 2 -1.69 -14.43 14.72
N PRO A 3 -2.05 -15.37 13.83
CA PRO A 3 -1.36 -16.65 13.66
C PRO A 3 0.05 -16.54 13.03
N TRP A 4 0.52 -15.32 12.77
CA TRP A 4 1.74 -15.05 12.01
C TRP A 4 2.95 -14.84 12.93
N ASN A 5 4.06 -15.49 12.59
CA ASN A 5 5.33 -15.27 13.26
C ASN A 5 5.99 -13.95 12.78
N THR A 6 7.08 -13.55 13.44
CA THR A 6 7.79 -12.29 13.14
C THR A 6 8.32 -12.25 11.71
N ASP A 7 8.79 -13.36 11.17
CA ASP A 7 9.32 -13.42 9.80
C ASP A 7 8.22 -13.21 8.76
N GLN A 8 7.07 -13.88 8.92
CA GLN A 8 5.90 -13.70 8.08
C GLN A 8 5.38 -12.26 8.13
N ILE A 9 5.37 -11.62 9.30
CA ILE A 9 4.99 -10.21 9.43
C ILE A 9 5.99 -9.30 8.69
N ASN A 10 7.29 -9.58 8.80
CA ASN A 10 8.31 -8.82 8.09
C ASN A 10 8.21 -9.00 6.56
N GLN A 11 7.91 -10.21 6.10
CA GLN A 11 7.64 -10.49 4.69
C GLN A 11 6.43 -9.69 4.21
N ALA A 12 5.31 -9.77 4.93
CA ALA A 12 4.09 -9.03 4.62
C ALA A 12 4.32 -7.52 4.50
N ARG A 13 5.14 -6.92 5.38
CA ARG A 13 5.46 -5.49 5.33
C ARG A 13 6.24 -5.07 4.08
N ARG A 14 7.00 -5.99 3.47
CA ARG A 14 7.88 -5.74 2.32
C ARG A 14 7.20 -5.92 0.96
N VAL A 15 5.95 -6.38 0.94
CA VAL A 15 5.20 -6.56 -0.32
C VAL A 15 5.05 -5.21 -1.01
N ARG A 16 5.18 -5.18 -2.34
CA ARG A 16 5.05 -3.94 -3.11
C ARG A 16 3.61 -3.42 -3.04
N PHE A 17 3.46 -2.11 -2.85
CA PHE A 17 2.13 -1.48 -2.82
C PHE A 17 1.30 -1.76 -4.07
N SER A 18 1.90 -1.72 -5.27
CA SER A 18 1.19 -2.04 -6.52
C SER A 18 0.63 -3.46 -6.53
N LYS A 19 1.42 -4.45 -6.08
CA LYS A 19 0.97 -5.85 -6.05
C LYS A 19 -0.21 -6.05 -5.10
N VAL A 20 -0.20 -5.35 -3.97
CA VAL A 20 -1.34 -5.33 -3.04
C VAL A 20 -2.56 -4.68 -3.68
N LEU A 21 -2.40 -3.55 -4.39
CA LEU A 21 -3.50 -2.86 -5.07
C LEU A 21 -4.13 -3.76 -6.13
N ASP A 22 -3.31 -4.41 -6.95
CA ASP A 22 -3.76 -5.39 -7.94
C ASP A 22 -4.53 -6.53 -7.27
N PHE A 23 -3.99 -7.10 -6.20
CA PHE A 23 -4.58 -8.23 -5.50
C PHE A 23 -5.94 -7.89 -4.86
N ILE A 24 -6.08 -6.72 -4.24
CA ILE A 24 -7.37 -6.29 -3.68
C ILE A 24 -8.35 -5.79 -4.75
N GLY A 25 -7.95 -5.76 -6.03
CA GLY A 25 -8.79 -5.25 -7.12
C GLY A 25 -9.00 -3.74 -7.06
N ALA A 26 -8.06 -2.99 -6.48
CA ALA A 26 -8.11 -1.53 -6.49
C ALA A 26 -7.66 -1.01 -7.86
N TYR A 27 -8.41 -0.05 -8.39
CA TYR A 27 -7.93 0.72 -9.54
C TYR A 27 -6.78 1.60 -9.07
N HIS A 28 -5.65 1.60 -9.79
CA HIS A 28 -4.54 2.50 -9.50
C HIS A 28 -3.85 3.00 -10.76
N LYS A 29 -3.38 4.25 -10.70
CA LYS A 29 -2.67 4.89 -11.80
C LYS A 29 -1.59 5.81 -11.26
N VAL A 30 -0.38 5.66 -11.79
CA VAL A 30 0.72 6.59 -11.51
C VAL A 30 0.43 7.93 -12.17
N ASP A 31 0.54 9.00 -11.38
CA ASP A 31 0.49 10.36 -11.84
C ASP A 31 1.86 10.75 -12.40
N ARG A 32 1.93 10.88 -13.74
CA ARG A 32 3.17 11.16 -14.48
C ARG A 32 3.56 12.62 -14.46
N GLU A 33 2.66 13.51 -14.03
CA GLU A 33 2.89 14.95 -13.93
C GLU A 33 3.40 15.33 -12.53
N TYR A 34 3.51 14.36 -11.61
CA TYR A 34 4.08 14.58 -10.30
C TYR A 34 5.60 14.74 -10.36
N GLU A 35 6.08 15.89 -9.89
CA GLU A 35 7.48 16.16 -9.68
C GLU A 35 7.82 16.10 -8.18
N PRO A 36 8.71 15.18 -7.75
CA PRO A 36 9.19 15.14 -6.38
C PRO A 36 9.85 16.46 -5.99
N LEU A 37 9.49 16.99 -4.80
CA LEU A 37 10.15 18.17 -4.23
C LEU A 37 11.66 17.93 -3.96
N ASP A 38 12.01 16.67 -3.66
CA ASP A 38 13.39 16.20 -3.50
C ASP A 38 13.63 15.05 -4.50
N PRO A 39 14.32 15.32 -5.63
CA PRO A 39 14.62 14.31 -6.65
C PRO A 39 15.41 13.10 -6.10
N GLY A 40 16.16 13.29 -5.01
CA GLY A 40 16.94 12.22 -4.37
C GLY A 40 16.07 11.17 -3.68
N ARG A 41 14.83 11.53 -3.28
CA ARG A 41 13.92 10.62 -2.56
C ARG A 41 13.09 9.72 -3.48
N LYS A 42 13.13 9.92 -4.81
CA LYS A 42 12.43 9.10 -5.81
C LYS A 42 10.98 8.78 -5.43
N SER A 43 10.24 9.77 -4.95
CA SER A 43 8.82 9.59 -4.66
C SER A 43 8.02 9.48 -5.94
N ILE A 44 6.92 8.74 -5.89
CA ILE A 44 5.91 8.71 -6.95
C ILE A 44 4.56 9.07 -6.37
N ARG A 45 3.69 9.65 -7.18
CA ARG A 45 2.28 9.88 -6.82
C ARG A 45 1.40 8.87 -7.53
N VAL A 46 0.48 8.27 -6.79
CA VAL A 46 -0.46 7.26 -7.31
C VAL A 46 -1.87 7.64 -6.90
N GLN A 47 -2.77 7.70 -7.88
CA GLN A 47 -4.21 7.79 -7.66
C GLN A 47 -4.75 6.38 -7.48
N VAL A 48 -5.56 6.16 -6.46
CA VAL A 48 -6.16 4.85 -6.15
C VAL A 48 -7.66 5.02 -5.92
N GLY A 49 -8.45 4.18 -6.57
CA GLY A 49 -9.88 4.03 -6.32
C GLY A 49 -10.18 2.63 -5.78
N TYR A 50 -10.85 2.55 -4.63
CA TYR A 50 -11.23 1.28 -4.01
C TYR A 50 -12.56 1.41 -3.27
N GLN A 51 -13.52 0.53 -3.59
CA GLN A 51 -14.86 0.48 -2.96
C GLN A 51 -15.55 1.85 -2.85
N GLY A 52 -15.50 2.65 -3.93
CA GLY A 52 -16.12 3.98 -3.99
C GLY A 52 -15.38 5.07 -3.21
N ARG A 53 -14.17 4.80 -2.72
CA ARG A 53 -13.29 5.77 -2.07
C ARG A 53 -12.09 6.08 -2.95
N ASP A 54 -11.78 7.37 -3.06
CA ASP A 54 -10.58 7.86 -3.73
C ASP A 54 -9.46 8.14 -2.74
N PHE A 55 -8.25 7.85 -3.17
CA PHE A 55 -7.02 8.11 -2.45
C PHE A 55 -5.99 8.70 -3.40
N ARG A 56 -5.11 9.54 -2.85
CA ARG A 56 -3.93 10.04 -3.55
C ARG A 56 -2.74 9.79 -2.65
N PHE A 57 -1.86 8.90 -3.07
CA PHE A 57 -0.70 8.53 -2.28
C PHE A 57 0.58 9.08 -2.86
N ILE A 58 1.42 9.67 -2.02
CA ILE A 58 2.86 9.77 -2.27
C ILE A 58 3.51 8.54 -1.70
N LEU A 59 4.21 7.78 -2.54
CA LEU A 59 4.92 6.56 -2.17
C LEU A 59 6.42 6.80 -2.22
N THR A 60 7.13 6.41 -1.17
CA THR A 60 8.59 6.47 -1.08
C THR A 60 9.12 5.09 -0.69
N GLY A 61 9.26 4.21 -1.68
CA GLY A 61 9.73 2.84 -1.50
C GLY A 61 8.85 2.02 -0.54
N GLU A 62 9.16 2.12 0.76
CA GLU A 62 8.49 1.44 1.86
C GLU A 62 7.48 2.31 2.63
N LYS A 63 7.37 3.62 2.35
CA LYS A 63 6.43 4.51 3.06
C LYS A 63 5.39 5.08 2.13
N PHE A 64 4.25 5.47 2.69
CA PHE A 64 3.21 6.19 1.98
C PHE A 64 2.66 7.35 2.81
N VAL A 65 2.13 8.36 2.12
CA VAL A 65 1.34 9.46 2.68
C VAL A 65 0.10 9.66 1.82
N ASN A 66 -1.09 9.73 2.43
CA ASN A 66 -2.32 10.08 1.73
C ASN A 66 -2.48 11.61 1.68
N GLU A 67 -2.27 12.19 0.50
CA GLU A 67 -2.38 13.63 0.26
C GLU A 67 -3.81 14.17 0.34
N LEU A 68 -4.84 13.32 0.22
CA LEU A 68 -6.22 13.77 0.35
C LEU A 68 -6.62 14.01 1.82
N LEU A 69 -5.80 13.56 2.78
CA LEU A 69 -6.00 13.85 4.18
C LEU A 69 -5.26 15.14 4.58
N PRO A 70 -5.86 16.01 5.42
CA PRO A 70 -5.21 17.22 5.91
C PRO A 70 -3.91 16.93 6.68
N ASP A 71 -2.96 17.86 6.64
CA ASP A 71 -1.77 17.80 7.46
C ASP A 71 -2.13 17.70 8.95
N GLY A 72 -1.37 16.91 9.71
CA GLY A 72 -1.64 16.65 11.13
C GLY A 72 -2.70 15.57 11.41
N THR A 73 -3.40 15.05 10.39
CA THR A 73 -4.33 13.93 10.57
C THR A 73 -3.59 12.70 11.09
N PRO A 74 -4.02 12.09 12.22
CA PRO A 74 -3.48 10.82 12.69
C PRO A 74 -3.61 9.73 11.62
N ASN A 75 -2.57 8.90 11.46
CA ASN A 75 -2.54 7.83 10.45
C ASN A 75 -2.71 8.32 9.01
N ARG A 76 -2.32 9.56 8.71
CA ARG A 76 -2.28 10.06 7.32
C ARG A 76 -1.34 9.26 6.40
N GLY A 77 -0.34 8.62 6.97
CA GLY A 77 0.62 7.78 6.28
C GLY A 77 1.05 6.60 7.13
N GLY A 78 1.89 5.74 6.57
CA GLY A 78 2.34 4.53 7.23
C GLY A 78 3.57 3.90 6.59
N GLY A 79 4.04 2.82 7.20
CA GLY A 79 5.23 2.08 6.76
C GLY A 79 4.90 0.64 6.37
N GLY A 80 5.17 0.31 5.12
CA GLY A 80 5.03 -1.02 4.56
C GLY A 80 3.61 -1.37 4.16
N ALA A 81 3.48 -2.48 3.44
CA ALA A 81 2.22 -2.90 2.83
C ALA A 81 1.11 -3.18 3.84
N VAL A 82 1.44 -3.68 5.04
CA VAL A 82 0.44 -3.97 6.07
C VAL A 82 -0.30 -2.71 6.50
N ASP A 83 0.42 -1.62 6.80
CA ASP A 83 -0.22 -0.37 7.20
C ASP A 83 -0.95 0.28 6.01
N PHE A 84 -0.45 0.08 4.78
CA PHE A 84 -1.12 0.53 3.56
C PHE A 84 -2.45 -0.17 3.30
N VAL A 85 -2.51 -1.50 3.44
CA VAL A 85 -3.76 -2.27 3.34
C VAL A 85 -4.76 -1.80 4.38
N ARG A 86 -4.33 -1.61 5.63
CA ARG A 86 -5.21 -1.11 6.71
C ARG A 86 -5.77 0.27 6.36
N HIS A 87 -4.95 1.15 5.79
CA HIS A 87 -5.37 2.50 5.37
C HIS A 87 -6.47 2.46 4.29
N ILE A 88 -6.28 1.62 3.27
CA ILE A 88 -7.22 1.53 2.15
C ILE A 88 -8.49 0.79 2.56
N THR A 89 -8.35 -0.39 3.16
CA THR A 89 -9.47 -1.30 3.40
C THR A 89 -10.21 -1.04 4.71
N GLY A 90 -9.59 -0.33 5.67
CA GLY A 90 -10.11 -0.17 7.03
C GLY A 90 -10.03 -1.44 7.88
N LEU A 91 -9.44 -2.52 7.37
CA LEU A 91 -9.36 -3.81 8.07
C LEU A 91 -8.34 -3.80 9.21
N GLY A 92 -8.48 -4.77 10.11
CA GLY A 92 -7.57 -4.99 11.21
C GLY A 92 -6.21 -5.56 10.77
N PHE A 93 -5.22 -5.52 11.68
CA PHE A 93 -3.86 -5.97 11.42
C PHE A 93 -3.78 -7.42 10.90
N VAL A 94 -4.52 -8.35 11.50
CA VAL A 94 -4.46 -9.79 11.12
C VAL A 94 -4.89 -10.00 9.67
N GLN A 95 -5.99 -9.37 9.25
CA GLN A 95 -6.50 -9.45 7.88
C GLN A 95 -5.54 -8.76 6.90
N ALA A 96 -4.97 -7.63 7.29
CA ALA A 96 -4.01 -6.91 6.45
C ALA A 96 -2.72 -7.71 6.22
N VAL A 97 -2.19 -8.38 7.25
CA VAL A 97 -1.03 -9.28 7.07
C VAL A 97 -1.36 -10.41 6.13
N LYS A 98 -2.53 -11.05 6.30
CA LYS A 98 -2.98 -12.13 5.40
C LYS A 98 -3.03 -11.66 3.95
N ILE A 99 -3.72 -10.55 3.67
CA ILE A 99 -3.82 -9.96 2.32
C ILE A 99 -2.44 -9.73 1.71
N CYS A 100 -1.47 -9.21 2.49
CA CYS A 100 -0.12 -8.99 1.97
C CYS A 100 0.58 -10.31 1.62
N LEU A 101 0.47 -11.33 2.48
CA LEU A 101 1.06 -12.65 2.20
C LEU A 101 0.42 -13.31 0.99
N ASP A 102 -0.90 -13.33 0.93
CA ASP A 102 -1.66 -13.89 -0.22
C ASP A 102 -1.27 -13.15 -1.52
N ALA A 103 -1.16 -11.81 -1.48
CA ALA A 103 -0.72 -11.01 -2.62
C ALA A 103 0.72 -11.30 -3.06
N ALA A 104 1.60 -11.71 -2.13
CA ALA A 104 2.96 -12.11 -2.46
C ALA A 104 3.00 -13.47 -3.19
N GLU A 105 2.09 -14.37 -2.86
CA GLU A 105 1.99 -15.72 -3.45
C GLU A 105 1.25 -15.73 -4.80
N ASP A 106 0.28 -14.83 -4.98
CA ASP A 106 -0.51 -14.65 -6.21
C ASP A 106 0.35 -14.36 -7.46
N GLY A 107 1.61 -13.96 -7.29
CA GLY A 107 2.57 -13.74 -8.38
C GLY A 107 3.23 -15.01 -8.97
N ILE A 108 2.97 -16.21 -8.46
CA ILE A 108 3.62 -17.45 -8.95
C ILE A 108 2.82 -18.11 -10.12
N GLY A 109 1.61 -17.62 -10.46
CA GLY A 109 0.71 -18.27 -11.42
C GLY A 109 0.25 -17.47 -12.65
N GLY A 110 0.78 -16.27 -12.89
CA GLY A 110 0.29 -15.40 -13.97
C GLY A 110 1.05 -15.51 -15.29
N VAL A 111 0.89 -16.61 -16.02
CA VAL A 111 1.06 -16.65 -17.49
C VAL A 111 -0.31 -16.89 -18.12
N GLY A 112 -0.74 -15.98 -18.99
CA GLY A 112 -2.01 -16.07 -19.71
C GLY A 112 -2.50 -14.71 -20.16
#